data_AF-A0A7J9C2I9-F1
#
_entry.id   AF-A0A7J9C2I9-F1
#
_cell.length_a   1.000
_cell.length_b   1.000
_cell.length_c   1.000
_cell.angle_alpha   90.00
_cell.angle_beta   90.00
_cell.angle_gamma   90.00
#
_symmetry.space_group_name_H-M   'P 1'
#
loop_
_entity.id
_entity.type
_entity.pdbx_description
1 polymer ?
#
loop_
_entity_poly.entity_id
_entity_poly.type
_entity_poly.pdbx_seq_one_letter_code
_entity_poly.pdbx_strand_id
1 'polypeptide(L)'
;MLELYEAAYFQLHGETILKEALAFTMFHLKLVKTMMDYPLSTQIANALKQPLRKSLPRLVARSYIPIYEGYATHDKNLIKFAKLDFNMVQHLHKEELSKINRWWKCLAAATNFLFIRDRLVECYFWILGVYFETHYTIARTFITHINFGWYL
;
A
#
# COMPACT_ATOMS: atom_id res chain seq x y z
N MET A 1 -19.34 -10.57 8.49
CA MET A 1 -19.70 -9.38 7.68
C MET A 1 -18.48 -8.77 7.00
N LEU A 2 -17.45 -8.34 7.73
CA LEU A 2 -16.24 -7.76 7.14
C LEU A 2 -15.52 -8.72 6.19
N GLU A 3 -15.34 -9.99 6.58
CA GLU A 3 -14.72 -11.00 5.72
C GLU A 3 -15.48 -11.21 4.40
N LEU A 4 -16.82 -11.24 4.45
CA LEU A 4 -17.66 -11.37 3.26
C LEU A 4 -17.57 -10.14 2.36
N TYR A 5 -17.46 -8.94 2.93
CA TYR A 5 -17.23 -7.71 2.17
C TYR A 5 -15.91 -7.76 1.39
N GLU A 6 -14.82 -8.19 2.03
CA GLU A 6 -13.52 -8.33 1.37
C GLU A 6 -13.53 -9.44 0.30
N ALA A 7 -14.14 -10.58 0.61
CA ALA A 7 -14.29 -11.69 -0.33
C ALA A 7 -15.11 -11.29 -1.57
N ALA A 8 -16.17 -10.49 -1.40
CA ALA A 8 -17.01 -10.03 -2.51
C ALA A 8 -16.26 -9.12 -3.52
N TYR A 9 -15.12 -8.52 -3.15
CA TYR A 9 -14.27 -7.79 -4.12
C TYR A 9 -13.47 -8.69 -5.07
N PHE A 10 -13.47 -10.01 -4.85
CA PHE A 10 -12.90 -11.00 -5.78
C PHE A 10 -13.90 -11.49 -6.84
N GLN A 11 -15.11 -10.95 -6.82
CA GLN A 11 -16.16 -11.29 -7.78
C GLN A 11 -15.71 -11.21 -9.24
N LEU A 12 -16.11 -12.21 -10.02
CA LEU A 12 -16.01 -12.28 -11.48
C LEU A 12 -17.33 -11.95 -12.17
N HIS A 13 -17.25 -11.73 -13.48
CA HIS A 13 -18.45 -11.45 -14.29
C HIS A 13 -19.43 -12.63 -14.22
N GLY A 14 -20.72 -12.33 -13.99
CA GLY A 14 -21.80 -13.32 -13.91
C GLY A 14 -22.16 -13.79 -12.49
N GLU A 15 -21.37 -13.47 -11.47
CA GLU A 15 -21.61 -13.94 -10.10
C GLU A 15 -22.58 -13.06 -9.31
N THR A 16 -23.87 -13.03 -9.67
CA THR A 16 -24.88 -12.12 -9.06
C THR A 16 -24.90 -12.11 -7.53
N ILE A 17 -24.70 -13.27 -6.90
CA ILE A 17 -24.70 -13.44 -5.44
C ILE A 17 -23.62 -12.57 -4.76
N LEU A 18 -22.41 -12.47 -5.33
CA LEU A 18 -21.35 -11.65 -4.72
C LEU A 18 -21.61 -10.15 -4.90
N LYS A 19 -22.34 -9.74 -5.95
CA LYS A 19 -22.77 -8.34 -6.12
C LYS A 19 -23.77 -7.96 -5.03
N GLU A 20 -24.73 -8.84 -4.76
CA GLU A 20 -25.70 -8.67 -3.68
C GLU A 20 -25.02 -8.69 -2.31
N ALA A 21 -24.09 -9.63 -2.09
CA ALA A 21 -23.31 -9.71 -0.86
C ALA A 21 -22.49 -8.44 -0.62
N LEU A 22 -21.88 -7.85 -1.66
CA LEU A 22 -21.14 -6.60 -1.55
C LEU A 22 -22.06 -5.44 -1.13
N ALA A 23 -23.23 -5.30 -1.77
CA ALA A 23 -24.19 -4.25 -1.43
C ALA A 23 -24.74 -4.42 0.00
N PHE A 24 -25.11 -5.64 0.37
CA PHE A 24 -25.60 -6.02 1.70
C PHE A 24 -24.56 -5.73 2.79
N THR A 25 -23.34 -6.25 2.64
CA THR A 25 -22.28 -6.06 3.62
C THR A 25 -21.85 -4.61 3.74
N MET A 26 -21.75 -3.86 2.63
CA MET A 26 -21.43 -2.44 2.66
C MET A 26 -22.46 -1.63 3.45
N PHE A 27 -23.76 -1.92 3.28
CA PHE A 27 -24.82 -1.26 4.03
C PHE A 27 -24.69 -1.51 5.54
N HIS A 28 -24.59 -2.78 5.94
CA HIS A 28 -24.51 -3.14 7.35
C HIS A 28 -23.21 -2.67 8.02
N LEU A 29 -22.06 -2.74 7.32
CA LEU A 29 -20.79 -2.24 7.86
C LEU A 29 -20.81 -0.73 8.09
N LYS A 30 -21.51 0.06 7.24
CA LYS A 30 -21.67 1.50 7.46
C LYS A 30 -22.47 1.81 8.72
N LEU A 31 -23.51 1.03 9.02
CA LEU A 31 -24.31 1.20 10.24
C LEU A 31 -23.52 0.84 11.51
N VAL A 32 -22.77 -0.26 11.45
CA VAL A 32 -22.05 -0.79 12.62
C VAL A 32 -20.73 -0.04 12.89
N LYS A 33 -20.18 0.67 11.90
CA LYS A 33 -18.92 1.43 12.03
C LYS A 33 -18.90 2.37 13.25
N THR A 34 -20.01 3.04 13.57
CA THR A 34 -20.10 3.98 14.70
C THR A 34 -20.41 3.30 16.03
N MET A 35 -20.78 2.02 16.02
CA MET A 35 -21.16 1.24 17.20
C MET A 35 -20.02 0.38 17.75
N MET A 36 -18.98 0.16 16.94
CA MET A 36 -17.83 -0.67 17.31
C MET A 36 -16.72 0.16 17.94
N ASP A 37 -15.98 -0.47 18.85
CA ASP A 37 -14.78 0.10 19.43
C ASP A 37 -13.51 -0.22 18.62
N TYR A 38 -12.44 0.48 18.96
CA TYR A 38 -11.10 0.15 18.48
C TYR A 38 -10.70 -1.27 18.97
N PRO A 39 -10.02 -2.09 18.14
CA PRO A 39 -9.46 -1.80 16.80
C PRO A 39 -10.41 -2.07 15.62
N LEU A 40 -11.53 -2.76 15.86
CA LEU A 40 -12.43 -3.22 14.81
C LEU A 40 -13.09 -2.08 14.03
N SER A 41 -13.47 -0.99 14.71
CA SER A 41 -14.03 0.20 14.06
C SER A 41 -13.10 0.82 13.02
N THR A 42 -11.79 0.84 13.30
CA THR A 42 -10.77 1.34 12.39
C THR A 42 -10.57 0.39 11.22
N GLN A 43 -10.59 -0.93 11.47
CA GLN A 43 -10.51 -1.93 10.39
C GLN A 43 -11.70 -1.82 9.43
N ILE A 44 -12.93 -1.68 9.95
CA ILE A 44 -14.13 -1.47 9.15
C ILE A 44 -14.05 -0.16 8.36
N ALA A 45 -13.59 0.92 9.00
CA ALA A 45 -13.43 2.22 8.35
C ALA A 45 -12.44 2.16 7.18
N ASN A 46 -11.32 1.45 7.35
CA ASN A 46 -10.31 1.28 6.32
C ASN A 46 -10.84 0.44 5.16
N ALA A 47 -11.51 -0.69 5.42
CA ALA A 47 -12.10 -1.54 4.40
C ALA A 47 -13.17 -0.81 3.56
N LEU A 48 -14.03 -0.01 4.22
CA LEU A 48 -15.05 0.81 3.54
C LEU A 48 -14.43 1.94 2.70
N LYS A 49 -13.24 2.43 3.06
CA LYS A 49 -12.51 3.42 2.26
C LYS A 49 -11.86 2.77 1.05
N GLN A 50 -11.18 1.64 1.25
CA GLN A 50 -10.55 0.89 0.18
C GLN A 50 -10.42 -0.59 0.59
N PRO A 51 -10.96 -1.53 -0.20
CA PRO A 51 -10.87 -2.95 0.11
C PRO A 51 -9.44 -3.47 -0.07
N LEU A 52 -9.11 -4.56 0.61
CA LEU A 52 -7.78 -5.19 0.54
C LEU A 52 -7.39 -5.53 -0.90
N ARG A 53 -8.33 -6.07 -1.68
CA ARG A 53 -8.10 -6.47 -3.07
C ARG A 53 -7.65 -5.34 -4.01
N LYS A 54 -8.02 -4.10 -3.69
CA LYS A 54 -7.69 -2.90 -4.50
C LYS A 54 -6.63 -2.03 -3.85
N SER A 55 -6.01 -2.48 -2.76
CA SER A 55 -5.06 -1.70 -1.98
C SER A 55 -3.62 -2.14 -2.23
N LEU A 56 -2.67 -1.22 -2.04
CA LEU A 56 -1.24 -1.55 -2.13
C LEU A 56 -0.81 -2.31 -0.87
N PRO A 57 -0.18 -3.51 -0.99
CA PRO A 57 0.14 -4.35 0.16
C PRO A 57 0.93 -3.64 1.26
N ARG A 58 1.93 -2.82 0.89
CA ARG A 58 2.74 -2.08 1.88
C ARG A 58 1.98 -0.97 2.60
N LEU A 59 1.02 -0.32 1.94
CA LEU A 59 0.16 0.68 2.60
C LEU A 59 -0.80 0.01 3.58
N VAL A 60 -1.41 -1.11 3.17
CA VAL A 60 -2.26 -1.93 4.03
C VAL A 60 -1.46 -2.38 5.25
N ALA A 61 -0.29 -2.99 5.04
CA ALA A 61 0.57 -3.47 6.13
C ALA A 61 0.91 -2.36 7.13
N ARG A 62 1.31 -1.17 6.64
CA ARG A 62 1.59 0.00 7.50
C ARG A 62 0.40 0.36 8.38
N SER A 63 -0.81 0.37 7.82
CA SER A 63 -2.03 0.72 8.54
C SER A 63 -2.54 -0.41 9.44
N TYR A 64 -2.26 -1.66 9.11
CA TYR A 64 -2.80 -2.84 9.78
C TYR A 64 -1.95 -3.30 10.96
N ILE A 65 -0.64 -3.10 10.95
CA ILE A 65 0.24 -3.43 12.09
C ILE A 65 -0.28 -2.86 13.43
N PRO A 66 -0.62 -1.56 13.56
CA PRO A 66 -1.17 -1.04 14.82
C PRO A 66 -2.57 -1.57 15.13
N ILE A 67 -3.40 -1.83 14.12
CA ILE A 67 -4.74 -2.41 14.28
C ILE A 67 -4.63 -3.82 14.88
N TYR A 68 -3.72 -4.64 14.33
CA TYR A 68 -3.49 -6.00 14.81
C TYR A 68 -2.98 -6.00 16.25
N GLU A 69 -2.07 -5.09 16.60
CA GLU A 69 -1.58 -4.90 17.98
C GLU A 69 -2.69 -4.49 18.96
N GLY A 70 -3.75 -3.83 18.47
CA GLY A 70 -4.91 -3.44 19.26
C GLY A 70 -5.81 -4.61 19.69
N TYR A 71 -5.72 -5.78 19.04
CA TYR A 71 -6.55 -6.93 19.41
C TYR A 71 -5.97 -7.64 20.64
N ALA A 72 -6.83 -8.01 21.60
CA ALA A 72 -6.38 -8.71 22.81
C ALA A 72 -5.74 -10.08 22.54
N THR A 73 -6.08 -10.71 21.42
CA THR A 73 -5.63 -12.05 21.01
C THR A 73 -4.43 -12.05 20.07
N HIS A 74 -3.76 -10.91 19.87
CA HIS A 74 -2.66 -10.82 18.92
C HIS A 74 -1.44 -11.66 19.34
N ASP A 75 -0.75 -12.21 18.35
CA ASP A 75 0.55 -12.85 18.56
C ASP A 75 1.65 -11.77 18.68
N LYS A 76 2.27 -11.70 19.85
CA LYS A 76 3.35 -10.74 20.16
C LYS A 76 4.60 -10.96 19.29
N ASN A 77 4.92 -12.21 18.97
CA ASN A 77 6.06 -12.53 18.11
C ASN A 77 5.78 -12.09 16.67
N LEU A 78 4.55 -12.31 16.20
CA LEU A 78 4.14 -11.88 14.86
C LEU A 78 4.19 -10.34 14.72
N ILE A 79 3.70 -9.60 15.71
CA ILE A 79 3.79 -8.12 15.72
C ILE A 79 5.25 -7.65 15.71
N LYS A 80 6.09 -8.24 16.56
CA LYS A 80 7.52 -7.89 16.62
C LYS A 80 8.19 -8.16 15.27
N PHE A 81 7.92 -9.31 14.67
CA PHE A 81 8.44 -9.67 13.36
C PHE A 81 7.99 -8.69 12.27
N ALA A 82 6.69 -8.41 12.19
CA ALA A 82 6.13 -7.50 11.19
C ALA A 82 6.71 -6.07 11.29
N LYS A 83 6.90 -5.54 12.51
CA LYS A 83 7.54 -4.23 12.73
C LYS A 83 9.00 -4.22 12.28
N LEU A 84 9.76 -5.27 12.60
CA LEU A 84 11.17 -5.38 12.22
C LEU A 84 11.34 -5.53 10.70
N ASP A 85 10.57 -6.41 10.06
CA ASP A 85 10.57 -6.56 8.60
C ASP A 85 10.22 -5.23 7.92
N PHE A 86 9.16 -4.56 8.37
CA PHE A 86 8.74 -3.29 7.80
C PHE A 86 9.84 -2.23 7.87
N ASN A 87 10.54 -2.13 9.00
CA ASN A 87 11.65 -1.19 9.17
C ASN A 87 12.86 -1.55 8.32
N MET A 88 13.21 -2.84 8.23
CA MET A 88 14.32 -3.32 7.40
C MET A 88 14.08 -3.00 5.93
N VAL A 89 12.91 -3.34 5.40
CA VAL A 89 12.56 -3.07 4.00
C VAL A 89 12.45 -1.57 3.74
N GLN A 90 11.89 -0.79 4.68
CA GLN A 90 11.86 0.67 4.57
C GLN A 90 13.26 1.28 4.49
N HIS A 91 14.23 0.77 5.27
CA HIS A 91 15.60 1.24 5.23
C HIS A 91 16.22 1.02 3.85
N LEU A 92 16.07 -0.19 3.29
CA LEU A 92 16.52 -0.52 1.94
C LEU A 92 15.87 0.39 0.88
N HIS A 93 14.56 0.66 0.97
CA HIS A 93 13.89 1.57 0.04
C HIS A 93 14.40 3.03 0.16
N LYS A 94 14.79 3.48 1.34
CA LYS A 94 15.40 4.82 1.52
C LYS A 94 16.79 4.89 0.89
N GLU A 95 17.58 3.82 0.98
CA GLU A 95 18.88 3.75 0.30
C GLU A 95 18.73 3.77 -1.23
N GLU A 96 17.79 3.00 -1.77
CA GLU A 96 17.44 3.00 -3.19
C GLU A 96 17.06 4.42 -3.65
N LEU A 97 16.12 5.06 -2.95
CA LEU A 97 15.68 6.41 -3.27
C LEU A 97 16.81 7.45 -3.17
N SER A 98 17.70 7.32 -2.19
CA SER A 98 18.88 8.19 -2.05
C SER A 98 19.83 8.09 -3.25
N LYS A 99 20.10 6.86 -3.72
CA LYS A 99 20.93 6.60 -4.91
C LYS A 99 20.29 7.19 -6.17
N ILE A 100 19.00 6.97 -6.35
CA ILE A 100 18.23 7.48 -7.50
C ILE A 100 18.20 9.02 -7.47
N ASN A 101 17.97 9.63 -6.32
CA ASN A 101 17.97 11.09 -6.16
C ASN A 101 19.33 11.71 -6.47
N ARG A 102 20.43 11.06 -6.06
CA ARG A 102 21.77 11.50 -6.42
C ARG A 102 21.99 11.46 -7.94
N TRP A 103 21.59 10.37 -8.59
CA TRP A 103 21.66 10.25 -10.05
C TRP A 103 20.84 11.35 -10.75
N TRP A 104 19.61 11.59 -10.29
CA TRP A 104 18.72 12.61 -10.84
C TRP A 104 19.34 14.01 -10.74
N LYS A 105 19.89 14.38 -9.58
CA LYS A 105 20.55 15.68 -9.39
C LYS A 105 21.75 15.87 -10.32
N CYS A 106 22.56 14.82 -10.54
CA CYS A 106 23.67 14.87 -11.49
C CYS A 106 23.18 15.09 -12.92
N LEU A 107 22.08 14.44 -13.32
CA LEU A 107 21.48 14.61 -14.65
C LEU A 107 20.92 16.01 -14.83
N ALA A 108 20.09 16.48 -13.90
CA ALA A 108 19.46 17.80 -13.96
C ALA A 108 20.49 18.94 -14.02
N ALA A 109 21.61 18.81 -13.29
CA ALA A 109 22.71 19.77 -13.34
C ALA A 109 23.41 19.80 -14.71
N ALA A 110 23.44 18.68 -15.43
CA ALA A 110 24.08 18.59 -16.75
C ALA A 110 23.20 19.13 -17.88
N THR A 111 21.87 19.00 -17.78
CA THR A 111 20.92 19.28 -18.87
C THR A 111 20.10 20.56 -18.72
N ASN A 112 20.11 21.23 -17.55
CA ASN A 112 19.36 22.47 -17.29
C ASN A 112 17.87 22.38 -17.67
N PHE A 113 17.17 21.39 -17.13
CA PHE A 113 15.74 21.20 -17.35
C PHE A 113 14.90 22.30 -16.68
N LEU A 114 14.49 23.32 -17.44
CA LEU A 114 13.68 24.44 -16.93
C LEU A 114 12.17 24.14 -16.83
N PHE A 115 11.69 23.07 -17.46
CA PHE A 115 10.25 22.79 -17.59
C PHE A 115 9.76 21.54 -16.84
N ILE A 116 10.68 20.66 -16.42
CA ILE A 116 10.29 19.35 -15.87
C ILE A 116 9.92 19.45 -14.40
N ARG A 117 8.81 18.82 -14.04
CA ARG A 117 8.36 18.69 -12.66
C ARG A 117 9.16 17.60 -11.96
N ASP A 118 9.84 17.96 -10.88
CA ASP A 118 10.51 16.99 -10.03
C ASP A 118 9.48 16.12 -9.30
N ARG A 119 9.25 14.91 -9.82
CA ARG A 119 8.30 13.90 -9.31
C ARG A 119 8.97 12.55 -9.03
N LEU A 120 10.27 12.58 -8.77
CA LEU A 120 11.07 11.38 -8.63
C LEU A 120 10.56 10.47 -7.49
N VAL A 121 10.19 11.08 -6.36
CA VAL A 121 9.70 10.36 -5.19
C VAL A 121 8.35 9.68 -5.47
N GLU A 122 7.45 10.37 -6.18
CA GLU A 122 6.17 9.82 -6.60
C GLU A 122 6.35 8.68 -7.60
N CYS A 123 7.25 8.83 -8.58
CA CYS A 123 7.56 7.76 -9.53
C CYS A 123 8.07 6.50 -8.82
N TYR A 124 8.99 6.68 -7.88
CA TYR A 124 9.50 5.58 -7.06
C TYR A 124 8.39 4.96 -6.20
N PHE A 125 7.53 5.77 -5.60
CA PHE A 125 6.39 5.30 -4.82
C PHE A 125 5.41 4.44 -5.63
N TRP A 126 5.12 4.81 -6.88
CA TRP A 126 4.29 3.99 -7.77
C TRP A 126 4.89 2.61 -8.02
N ILE A 127 6.21 2.54 -8.19
CA ILE A 127 6.93 1.29 -8.46
C ILE A 127 7.00 0.41 -7.21
N LEU A 128 7.16 1.01 -6.03
CA LEU A 128 7.02 0.31 -4.75
C LEU A 128 5.65 -0.36 -4.60
N GLY A 129 4.61 0.21 -5.21
CA GLY A 129 3.28 -0.39 -5.26
C GLY A 129 3.22 -1.70 -6.06
N VAL A 130 4.12 -1.89 -7.02
CA VAL A 130 4.16 -3.08 -7.87
C VAL A 130 4.98 -4.20 -7.22
N TYR A 131 6.20 -3.90 -6.76
CA TYR A 131 7.08 -4.87 -6.09
C TYR A 131 7.83 -4.20 -4.94
N PHE A 132 7.60 -4.64 -3.71
CA PHE A 132 8.23 -4.07 -2.51
C PHE A 132 9.32 -4.96 -1.91
N GLU A 133 9.38 -6.22 -2.34
CA GLU A 133 10.26 -7.25 -1.82
C GLU A 133 11.73 -6.92 -2.13
N THR A 134 12.63 -7.32 -1.23
CA THR A 134 14.04 -6.94 -1.29
C THR A 134 14.76 -7.42 -2.56
N HIS A 135 14.38 -8.57 -3.11
CA HIS A 135 15.02 -9.13 -4.30
C HIS A 135 14.70 -8.37 -5.61
N TYR A 136 13.72 -7.47 -5.61
CA TYR A 136 13.37 -6.65 -6.78
C TYR A 136 14.08 -5.28 -6.83
N THR A 137 15.13 -5.05 -6.05
CA THR A 137 15.89 -3.78 -6.03
C THR A 137 16.35 -3.32 -7.42
N ILE A 138 16.89 -4.23 -8.23
CA ILE A 138 17.38 -3.91 -9.58
C ILE A 138 16.20 -3.49 -10.47
N ALA A 139 15.11 -4.26 -10.46
CA ALA A 139 13.91 -3.98 -11.24
C ALA A 139 13.29 -2.63 -10.85
N ARG A 140 13.17 -2.33 -9.56
CA ARG A 140 12.65 -1.04 -9.07
C ARG A 140 13.50 0.13 -9.55
N THR A 141 14.82 0.02 -9.42
CA THR A 141 15.75 1.09 -9.83
C THR A 141 15.62 1.35 -11.32
N PHE A 142 15.65 0.30 -12.13
CA PHE A 142 15.54 0.38 -13.60
C PHE A 142 14.22 1.00 -14.04
N ILE A 143 13.09 0.53 -13.51
CA ILE A 143 11.76 1.06 -13.86
C ILE A 143 11.62 2.52 -13.39
N THR A 144 12.26 2.92 -12.29
CA THR A 144 12.22 4.31 -11.82
C THR A 144 12.91 5.24 -12.81
N HIS A 145 14.04 4.81 -13.38
CA HIS A 145 14.74 5.56 -14.42
C HIS A 145 13.90 5.65 -15.70
N ILE A 146 13.27 4.54 -16.11
CA ILE A 146 12.37 4.54 -17.29
C ILE A 146 11.19 5.48 -17.07
N ASN A 147 10.42 5.30 -15.99
CA ASN A 147 9.24 6.10 -15.72
C ASN A 147 9.57 7.60 -15.71
N PHE A 148 10.71 7.98 -15.15
CA PHE A 148 11.16 9.36 -15.18
C PHE A 148 11.43 9.86 -16.61
N GLY A 149 12.03 9.03 -17.47
CA GLY A 149 12.29 9.34 -18.88
C GLY A 149 11.03 9.61 -19.72
N TRP A 150 9.86 9.11 -19.32
CA TRP A 150 8.58 9.41 -19.99
C TRP A 150 7.93 10.73 -19.54
N TYR A 151 8.37 11.30 -18.41
CA TYR A 151 7.92 12.60 -17.90
C TYR A 151 8.88 13.75 -18.26
N LEU A 152 9.98 13.44 -18.96
CA LEU A 152 10.90 14.38 -19.62
C LEU A 152 10.39 14.70 -21.03
#